data_AF-A0A0R3UNF4-F1
#
_entry.id   AF-A0A0R3UNF4-F1
#
_cell.length_a   1.000
_cell.length_b   1.000
_cell.length_c   1.000
_cell.angle_alpha   90.00
_cell.angle_beta   90.00
_cell.angle_gamma   90.00
#
_symmetry.space_group_name_H-M   'P 1'
#
loop_
_entity.id
_entity.type
_entity.pdbx_description
1 polymer ?
#
loop_
_entity_poly.entity_id
_entity_poly.type
_entity_poly.pdbx_seq_one_letter_code
_entity_poly.pdbx_strand_id
1 'polypeptide(L)'
;MFRNQYDHDVSVWSPQGRIHQIEYAMEAVKQGSAAVALKNKDFSVIVALKRAPSELSSYQEKLIPIDSHIGMAITGLTADGFLLAKSMRRECADNRWAYGEPLPISRLLNKISLKMQIPTQQYGRRPFGVGMLIAGYDDQGPHVYYLCPSSNSYDCRSFAVGSRSQSARTYLERHLDQFPNSSLDELIAHGLKALKGCLPAETELTGKNCALAVVGKGRDFTILKEEDIEPYLAGLATSVPSEVSDHSAEPQPVAPAYVTSTQLYNWRFTTDELANQRQECNAAARKRLAPVTKANADASQGGVSNAEAEPLLLTAEDELIIVKRYILIMKELFHKFEEPKLPPDVFGFAATYFKRFYLNNSVMDYFPREMMLTALYLACKAADFPLGLQTFTSHIPRNRERYSDFIVNSELFLMEKLQYDLWIHTPYRPLCGLIVDLVAYQNALRERRGQKPVEDAASLVATLKAEGYEIIHTWFQTDLCLTHPPSQFALAVLLELGRTRPELEVEAFVRDEVCGCAPLKSDEPCGDSSRGEENQPSVQSGEPTPQQQWSNLSEKMEHIQAMIAEFEFLEDLSQTGEEEAVLLQCRNPLYDPLSEEYAAAKERANKLMSFIE
;
A
#
# COMPACT_ATOMS: atom_id res chain seq x y z
N MET A 1 -20.79 17.28 21.33
CA MET A 1 -19.54 16.59 20.93
C MET A 1 -19.71 15.12 21.25
N PHE A 2 -19.96 14.27 20.26
CA PHE A 2 -19.85 12.83 20.47
C PHE A 2 -18.35 12.51 20.64
N ARG A 3 -17.97 12.00 21.81
CA ARG A 3 -16.61 11.48 22.05
C ARG A 3 -16.43 10.25 21.18
N ASN A 4 -15.36 10.22 20.38
CA ASN A 4 -14.97 9.04 19.64
C ASN A 4 -14.59 7.95 20.66
N GLN A 5 -15.26 6.78 20.62
CA GLN A 5 -15.03 5.73 21.64
C GLN A 5 -13.63 5.09 21.54
N TYR A 6 -12.91 5.30 20.44
CA TYR A 6 -11.62 4.69 20.14
C TYR A 6 -10.42 5.60 20.39
N ASP A 7 -10.63 6.78 20.98
CA ASP A 7 -9.56 7.78 21.14
C ASP A 7 -9.00 7.89 22.56
N HIS A 8 -9.44 7.03 23.48
CA HIS A 8 -9.06 7.10 24.89
C HIS A 8 -7.68 6.52 25.21
N ASP A 9 -7.19 5.56 24.43
CA ASP A 9 -5.95 4.84 24.74
C ASP A 9 -5.11 4.56 23.48
N VAL A 10 -3.81 4.32 23.68
CA VAL A 10 -2.88 3.88 22.63
C VAL A 10 -3.08 2.43 22.24
N SER A 11 -3.66 1.60 23.12
CA SER A 11 -3.90 0.18 22.85
C SER A 11 -5.20 -0.08 22.08
N VAL A 12 -6.00 0.95 21.80
CA VAL A 12 -7.29 0.84 21.12
C VAL A 12 -7.15 1.30 19.68
N TRP A 13 -7.36 0.37 18.75
CA TRP A 13 -7.41 0.66 17.33
C TRP A 13 -8.81 1.14 16.94
N SER A 14 -8.88 2.15 16.08
CA SER A 14 -10.12 2.54 15.45
C SER A 14 -10.57 1.46 14.44
N PRO A 15 -11.87 1.41 14.08
CA PRO A 15 -12.36 0.50 13.03
C PRO A 15 -11.68 0.68 11.66
N GLN A 16 -10.96 1.79 11.45
CA GLN A 16 -10.19 2.07 10.24
C GLN A 16 -8.71 1.69 10.36
N GLY A 17 -8.30 0.99 11.42
CA GLY A 17 -6.91 0.62 11.64
C GLY A 17 -6.02 1.81 12.00
N ARG A 18 -6.53 2.78 12.76
CA ARG A 18 -5.77 3.98 13.19
C ARG A 18 -5.65 4.02 14.70
N ILE A 19 -4.50 4.46 15.21
CA ILE A 19 -4.30 4.76 16.64
C ILE A 19 -4.38 6.27 16.84
N HIS A 20 -5.55 6.76 17.22
CA HIS A 20 -5.82 8.19 17.34
C HIS A 20 -4.90 8.90 18.35
N GLN A 21 -4.50 8.25 19.44
CA GLN A 21 -3.56 8.84 20.41
C GLN A 21 -2.20 9.20 19.79
N ILE A 22 -1.70 8.39 18.85
CA ILE A 22 -0.45 8.70 18.13
C ILE A 22 -0.68 9.85 17.15
N GLU A 23 -1.83 9.89 16.47
CA GLU A 23 -2.18 10.98 15.55
C GLU A 23 -2.33 12.32 16.26
N TYR A 24 -2.92 12.33 17.45
CA TYR A 24 -3.00 13.52 18.29
C TYR A 24 -1.62 13.98 18.75
N ALA A 25 -0.72 13.06 19.10
CA ALA A 25 0.67 13.39 19.40
C ALA A 25 1.40 13.98 18.18
N MET A 26 1.15 13.46 16.98
CA MET A 26 1.67 14.03 15.73
C MET A 26 1.09 15.42 15.43
N GLU A 27 -0.17 15.68 15.80
CA GLU A 27 -0.77 17.00 15.64
C GLU A 27 -0.15 18.03 16.61
N ALA A 28 0.18 17.63 17.84
CA ALA A 28 0.91 18.47 18.79
C ALA A 28 2.28 18.91 18.22
N VAL A 29 2.95 18.04 17.46
CA VAL A 29 4.20 18.37 16.76
C VAL A 29 4.01 19.47 15.71
N LYS A 30 2.89 19.46 14.97
CA LYS A 30 2.58 20.48 13.96
C LYS A 30 2.27 21.84 14.59
N GLN A 31 1.79 21.87 15.82
CA GLN A 31 1.53 23.12 16.56
C GLN A 31 2.81 23.78 17.12
N GLY A 32 3.88 23.00 17.29
CA GLY A 32 5.20 23.48 17.70
C GLY A 32 5.78 24.53 16.73
N SER A 33 6.78 25.30 17.16
CA SER A 33 7.42 26.26 16.25
C SER A 33 8.15 25.55 15.10
N ALA A 34 8.39 26.23 13.98
CA ALA A 34 9.04 25.63 12.82
C ALA A 34 10.54 25.34 13.06
N ALA A 35 11.03 24.20 12.60
CA ALA A 35 12.44 23.85 12.50
C ALA A 35 12.72 23.25 11.12
N VAL A 36 13.90 23.55 10.59
CA VAL A 36 14.38 23.12 9.28
C VAL A 36 15.78 22.56 9.44
N ALA A 37 16.06 21.44 8.79
CA ALA A 37 17.41 20.88 8.72
C ALA A 37 17.70 20.44 7.29
N LEU A 38 18.96 20.56 6.90
CA LEU A 38 19.45 20.23 5.57
C LEU A 38 20.94 19.91 5.62
N LYS A 39 21.38 19.03 4.70
CA LYS A 39 22.77 18.60 4.60
C LYS A 39 23.32 18.76 3.19
N ASN A 40 24.61 19.09 3.09
CA ASN A 40 25.41 18.93 1.88
C ASN A 40 26.35 17.71 2.04
N LYS A 41 27.47 17.66 1.30
CA LYS A 41 28.46 16.58 1.40
C LYS A 41 29.30 16.62 2.68
N ASP A 42 29.48 17.78 3.30
CA ASP A 42 30.43 17.98 4.39
C ASP A 42 29.77 18.39 5.71
N PHE A 43 28.59 19.00 5.68
CA PHE A 43 27.92 19.66 6.80
C PHE A 43 26.42 19.36 6.83
N SER A 44 25.89 19.29 8.05
CA SER A 44 24.47 19.35 8.38
C SER A 44 24.18 20.62 9.17
N VAL A 45 23.07 21.28 8.83
CA VAL A 45 22.64 22.53 9.45
C VAL A 45 21.22 22.35 10.00
N ILE A 46 20.95 22.91 11.19
CA ILE A 46 19.61 23.06 11.73
C ILE A 46 19.32 24.54 11.97
N VAL A 47 18.19 25.01 11.48
CA VAL A 47 17.65 26.33 11.74
C VAL A 47 16.29 26.19 12.41
N ALA A 48 16.05 26.90 13.50
CA ALA A 48 14.83 26.76 14.28
C ALA A 48 14.29 28.10 14.74
N LEU A 49 12.97 28.27 14.64
CA LEU A 49 12.27 29.45 15.14
C LEU A 49 12.04 29.32 16.65
N LYS A 50 12.62 30.24 17.41
CA LYS A 50 12.34 30.46 18.84
C LYS A 50 11.06 31.28 18.98
N ARG A 51 10.23 30.95 19.98
CA ARG A 51 9.03 31.72 20.33
C ARG A 51 9.20 32.32 21.72
N ALA A 52 8.76 33.56 21.87
CA ALA A 52 8.55 34.22 23.16
C ALA A 52 7.04 34.40 23.35
N PRO A 53 6.44 33.97 24.47
CA PRO A 53 5.00 34.11 24.69
C PRO A 53 4.54 35.56 24.88
N SER A 54 5.45 36.45 25.28
CA SER A 54 5.24 37.90 25.35
C SER A 54 6.56 38.62 25.10
N GLU A 55 6.50 39.93 24.81
CA GLU A 55 7.68 40.77 24.56
C GLU A 55 8.67 40.82 25.74
N LEU A 56 8.16 40.65 26.96
CA LEU A 56 8.95 40.62 28.19
C LEU A 56 9.49 39.23 28.53
N SER A 57 9.13 38.21 27.75
CA SER A 57 9.54 36.83 28.01
C SER A 57 10.81 36.48 27.24
N SER A 58 11.64 35.62 27.83
CA SER A 58 12.79 35.07 27.13
C SER A 58 12.36 34.10 26.04
N TYR A 59 13.17 34.03 24.99
CA TYR A 59 13.01 33.01 23.97
C TYR A 59 13.33 31.64 24.55
N GLN A 60 12.46 30.67 24.28
CA GLN A 60 12.72 29.28 24.67
C GLN A 60 13.75 28.66 23.73
N GLU A 61 14.80 28.08 24.32
CA GLU A 61 15.81 27.35 23.57
C GLU A 61 15.22 26.11 22.92
N LYS A 62 15.55 25.92 21.64
CA LYS A 62 14.99 24.85 20.82
C LYS A 62 16.03 23.88 20.31
N LEU A 63 17.29 24.32 20.22
CA LEU A 63 18.41 23.49 19.84
C LEU A 63 19.05 22.91 21.09
N ILE A 64 19.24 21.60 21.08
CA ILE A 64 19.78 20.85 22.21
C ILE A 64 21.01 20.09 21.72
N PRO A 65 22.22 20.42 22.24
CA PRO A 65 23.41 19.65 21.94
C PRO A 65 23.33 18.30 22.66
N ILE A 66 23.63 17.21 21.95
CA ILE A 66 23.57 15.85 22.48
C ILE A 66 24.98 15.32 22.77
N ASP A 67 25.89 15.45 21.81
CA ASP A 67 27.31 15.15 21.95
C ASP A 67 28.11 16.04 20.99
N SER A 68 29.43 15.92 20.95
CA SER A 68 30.31 16.72 20.08
C SER A 68 29.92 16.62 18.60
N HIS A 69 29.42 15.49 18.14
CA HIS A 69 29.12 15.21 16.73
C HIS A 69 27.62 15.21 16.40
N ILE A 70 26.74 15.56 17.34
CA ILE A 70 25.28 15.47 17.15
C ILE A 70 24.51 16.47 18.03
N GLY A 71 23.46 17.06 17.45
CA GLY A 71 22.45 17.79 18.19
C GLY A 71 21.08 17.71 17.53
N MET A 72 20.08 18.30 18.17
CA MET A 72 18.69 18.21 17.71
C MET A 72 17.91 19.50 17.94
N ALA A 73 16.87 19.72 17.12
CA ALA A 73 15.77 20.63 17.39
C ALA A 73 14.54 19.87 17.86
N ILE A 74 13.84 20.40 18.85
CA ILE A 74 12.57 19.85 19.36
C ILE A 74 11.37 20.63 18.82
N THR A 75 10.28 19.95 18.50
CA THR A 75 8.99 20.60 18.15
C THR A 75 7.83 19.84 18.79
N GLY A 76 6.83 20.55 19.34
CA GLY A 76 5.76 19.95 20.16
C GLY A 76 6.06 20.11 21.66
N LEU A 77 5.82 19.06 22.44
CA LEU A 77 5.99 19.08 23.90
C LEU A 77 7.48 19.08 24.30
N THR A 78 7.96 20.21 24.83
CA THR A 78 9.38 20.40 25.17
C THR A 78 9.86 19.47 26.29
N ALA A 79 9.01 19.17 27.27
CA ALA A 79 9.33 18.25 28.36
C ALA A 79 9.72 16.85 27.87
N ASP A 80 8.98 16.33 26.88
CA ASP A 80 9.27 15.04 26.25
C ASP A 80 10.61 15.09 25.49
N GLY A 81 10.87 16.20 24.79
CA GLY A 81 12.13 16.45 24.10
C GLY A 81 13.34 16.41 25.04
N PHE A 82 13.25 17.04 26.21
CA PHE A 82 14.34 17.01 27.21
C PHE A 82 14.56 15.63 27.82
N LEU A 83 13.49 14.84 28.01
CA LEU A 83 13.61 13.47 28.50
C LEU A 83 14.35 12.59 27.49
N LEU A 84 14.01 12.71 26.20
CA LEU A 84 14.68 11.99 25.11
C LEU A 84 16.12 12.48 24.94
N ALA A 85 16.37 13.80 25.02
CA ALA A 85 17.72 14.38 25.00
C ALA A 85 18.62 13.78 26.09
N LYS A 86 18.10 13.66 27.31
CA LYS A 86 18.82 13.06 28.44
C LYS A 86 19.14 11.60 28.18
N SER A 87 18.22 10.85 27.57
CA SER A 87 18.47 9.47 27.17
C SER A 87 19.54 9.40 26.08
N MET A 88 19.49 10.26 25.07
CA MET A 88 20.49 10.31 24.00
C MET A 88 21.89 10.61 24.52
N ARG A 89 22.03 11.64 25.38
CA ARG A 89 23.29 12.00 26.04
C ARG A 89 23.89 10.83 26.81
N ARG A 90 23.04 10.08 27.52
CA ARG A 90 23.47 8.88 28.26
C ARG A 90 24.00 7.81 27.31
N GLU A 91 23.26 7.49 26.24
CA GLU A 91 23.70 6.48 25.27
C GLU A 91 25.02 6.88 24.58
N CYS A 92 25.20 8.16 24.25
CA CYS A 92 26.46 8.68 23.70
C CYS A 92 27.61 8.57 24.70
N ALA A 93 27.39 8.98 25.95
CA ALA A 93 28.40 8.89 27.01
C ALA A 93 28.79 7.45 27.30
N ASP A 94 27.82 6.53 27.39
CA ASP A 94 28.04 5.11 27.62
C ASP A 94 28.85 4.49 26.47
N ASN A 95 28.56 4.86 25.22
CA ASN A 95 29.34 4.38 24.06
C ASN A 95 30.78 4.90 24.09
N ARG A 96 30.96 6.20 24.36
CA ARG A 96 32.29 6.81 24.42
C ARG A 96 33.12 6.23 25.56
N TRP A 97 32.48 5.94 26.69
CA TRP A 97 33.13 5.26 27.82
C TRP A 97 33.54 3.83 27.48
N ALA A 98 32.67 3.05 26.83
CA ALA A 98 32.91 1.64 26.54
C ALA A 98 33.89 1.41 25.38
N TYR A 99 33.82 2.22 24.32
CA TYR A 99 34.54 1.99 23.07
C TYR A 99 35.54 3.09 22.70
N GLY A 100 35.56 4.22 23.42
CA GLY A 100 36.46 5.34 23.11
C GLY A 100 36.07 6.16 21.88
N GLU A 101 34.93 5.85 21.23
CA GLU A 101 34.51 6.44 19.97
C GLU A 101 33.11 7.10 20.06
N PRO A 102 32.82 8.12 19.23
CA PRO A 102 31.47 8.67 19.10
C PRO A 102 30.46 7.61 18.66
N LEU A 103 29.23 7.67 19.19
CA LEU A 103 28.17 6.72 18.82
C LEU A 103 27.65 7.03 17.40
N PRO A 104 27.68 6.08 16.44
CA PRO A 104 27.10 6.30 15.10
C PRO A 104 25.62 6.68 15.18
N ILE A 105 25.20 7.61 14.32
CA ILE A 105 23.92 8.30 14.49
C ILE A 105 22.76 7.33 14.27
N SER A 106 22.82 6.52 13.22
CA SER A 106 21.80 5.49 12.93
C SER A 106 21.57 4.55 14.14
N ARG A 107 22.65 4.13 14.81
CA ARG A 107 22.58 3.25 15.99
C ARG A 107 21.95 3.95 17.20
N LEU A 108 22.29 5.22 17.43
CA LEU A 108 21.63 6.03 18.47
C LEU A 108 20.13 6.15 18.19
N LEU A 109 19.76 6.48 16.97
CA LEU A 109 18.36 6.70 16.59
C LEU A 109 17.53 5.42 16.67
N ASN A 110 18.09 4.26 16.33
CA ASN A 110 17.43 2.98 16.54
C ASN A 110 17.11 2.74 18.04
N LYS A 111 18.06 3.01 18.94
CA LYS A 111 17.81 2.89 20.40
C LYS A 111 16.72 3.83 20.90
N ILE A 112 16.71 5.07 20.41
CA ILE A 112 15.73 6.08 20.81
C ILE A 112 14.36 5.79 20.21
N SER A 113 14.29 5.36 18.95
CA SER A 113 13.05 4.91 18.30
C SER A 113 12.40 3.76 19.07
N LEU A 114 13.17 2.75 19.48
CA LEU A 114 12.67 1.65 20.32
C LEU A 114 12.14 2.17 21.68
N LYS A 115 12.83 3.13 22.30
CA LYS A 115 12.36 3.78 23.52
C LYS A 115 11.04 4.55 23.29
N MET A 116 10.90 5.20 22.15
CA MET A 116 9.68 5.92 21.76
C MET A 116 8.52 4.96 21.45
N GLN A 117 8.81 3.73 21.02
CA GLN A 117 7.80 2.73 20.66
C GLN A 117 7.12 2.08 21.87
N ILE A 118 7.82 1.93 22.99
CA ILE A 118 7.24 1.34 24.21
C ILE A 118 5.91 2.01 24.62
N PRO A 119 5.82 3.35 24.76
CA PRO A 119 4.57 4.01 25.15
C PRO A 119 3.51 4.11 24.06
N THR A 120 3.78 3.67 22.82
CA THR A 120 2.75 3.59 21.76
C THR A 120 1.97 2.28 21.81
N GLN A 121 2.43 1.30 22.58
CA GLN A 121 1.84 -0.04 22.67
C GLN A 121 1.37 -0.41 24.09
N GLN A 122 1.86 0.27 25.13
CA GLN A 122 1.54 -0.04 26.53
C GLN A 122 0.41 0.82 27.08
N TYR A 123 -0.63 0.15 27.58
CA TYR A 123 -1.72 0.77 28.35
C TYR A 123 -1.19 1.60 29.54
N GLY A 124 -1.80 2.75 29.80
CA GLY A 124 -1.41 3.64 30.89
C GLY A 124 -0.15 4.48 30.64
N ARG A 125 0.44 4.39 29.43
CA ARG A 125 1.45 5.32 28.94
C ARG A 125 0.88 6.15 27.79
N ARG A 126 1.52 7.29 27.52
CA ARG A 126 1.17 8.14 26.37
C ARG A 126 2.35 8.25 25.41
N PRO A 127 2.12 8.38 24.09
CA PRO A 127 3.18 8.64 23.13
C PRO A 127 3.90 9.94 23.47
N PHE A 128 5.16 10.02 23.04
CA PHE A 128 5.93 11.27 23.14
C PHE A 128 5.34 12.29 22.17
N GLY A 129 4.86 13.42 22.67
CA GLY A 129 4.25 14.49 21.87
C GLY A 129 5.29 15.43 21.25
N VAL A 130 6.45 14.91 20.87
CA VAL A 130 7.60 15.68 20.36
C VAL A 130 8.11 15.09 19.06
N GLY A 131 8.38 15.95 18.09
CA GLY A 131 9.16 15.64 16.90
C GLY A 131 10.58 16.14 17.11
N MET A 132 11.56 15.32 16.77
CA MET A 132 12.99 15.64 16.89
C MET A 132 13.60 15.70 15.50
N LEU A 133 14.20 16.83 15.17
CA LEU A 133 14.97 17.01 13.97
C LEU A 133 16.44 17.00 14.33
N ILE A 134 17.16 15.99 13.89
CA ILE A 134 18.54 15.71 14.30
C ILE A 134 19.49 16.08 13.16
N ALA A 135 20.60 16.70 13.52
CA ALA A 135 21.76 16.87 12.66
C ALA A 135 22.99 16.34 13.37
N GLY A 136 23.79 15.57 12.66
CA GLY A 136 25.07 15.14 13.16
C GLY A 136 26.00 14.75 12.02
N TYR A 137 27.20 14.37 12.40
CA TYR A 137 28.25 13.94 11.48
C TYR A 137 28.93 12.71 12.08
N ASP A 138 29.08 11.65 11.29
CA ASP A 138 29.87 10.48 11.68
C ASP A 138 30.75 10.04 10.51
N ASP A 139 31.36 8.85 10.60
CA ASP A 139 32.28 8.34 9.57
C ASP A 139 31.62 8.17 8.20
N GLN A 140 30.29 8.08 8.14
CA GLN A 140 29.51 8.04 6.89
C GLN A 140 29.17 9.43 6.35
N GLY A 141 29.60 10.49 7.03
CA GLY A 141 29.41 11.88 6.64
C GLY A 141 28.29 12.58 7.40
N PRO A 142 27.73 13.68 6.83
CA PRO A 142 26.67 14.44 7.46
C PRO A 142 25.31 13.74 7.37
N HIS A 143 24.55 13.84 8.46
CA HIS A 143 23.25 13.22 8.63
C HIS A 143 22.19 14.23 9.04
N VAL A 144 20.98 14.05 8.49
CA VAL A 144 19.77 14.77 8.90
C VAL A 144 18.68 13.73 9.08
N TYR A 145 18.16 13.62 10.29
CA TYR A 145 17.12 12.66 10.63
C TYR A 145 15.90 13.34 11.22
N TYR A 146 14.72 12.83 10.91
CA TYR A 146 13.49 13.21 11.58
C TYR A 146 12.92 12.02 12.35
N LEU A 147 12.73 12.19 13.67
CA LEU A 147 12.03 11.23 14.53
C LEU A 147 10.66 11.80 14.92
N CYS A 148 9.60 11.03 14.70
CA CYS A 148 8.23 11.44 14.98
C CYS A 148 7.60 10.65 16.15
N PRO A 149 6.48 11.15 16.73
CA PRO A 149 5.75 10.48 17.82
C PRO A 149 5.35 9.02 17.56
N SER A 150 5.21 8.61 16.30
CA SER A 150 4.94 7.22 15.91
C SER A 150 6.17 6.31 15.94
N SER A 151 7.30 6.80 16.47
CA SER A 151 8.59 6.11 16.57
C SER A 151 9.30 5.84 15.25
N ASN A 152 8.78 6.33 14.12
CA ASN A 152 9.49 6.23 12.86
C ASN A 152 10.68 7.20 12.85
N SER A 153 11.77 6.76 12.26
CA SER A 153 12.95 7.58 11.97
C SER A 153 13.16 7.66 10.46
N TYR A 154 13.31 8.87 9.95
CA TYR A 154 13.48 9.13 8.51
C TYR A 154 14.86 9.76 8.28
N ASP A 155 15.71 9.13 7.47
CA ASP A 155 16.93 9.76 6.94
C ASP A 155 16.53 10.69 5.79
N CYS A 156 16.91 11.95 5.86
CA CYS A 156 16.48 12.97 4.92
C CYS A 156 17.68 13.76 4.39
N ARG A 157 17.61 14.22 3.14
CA ARG A 157 18.53 15.26 2.62
C ARG A 157 18.23 16.62 3.23
N SER A 158 16.95 16.89 3.42
CA SER A 158 16.44 18.05 4.13
C SER A 158 15.05 17.74 4.67
N PHE A 159 14.67 18.37 5.77
CA PHE A 159 13.34 18.21 6.33
C PHE A 159 12.92 19.46 7.10
N ALA A 160 11.62 19.73 7.12
CA ALA A 160 11.03 20.79 7.93
C ALA A 160 9.85 20.25 8.74
N VAL A 161 9.69 20.73 9.96
CA VAL A 161 8.65 20.30 10.90
C VAL A 161 8.17 21.46 11.77
N GLY A 162 6.94 21.37 12.26
CA GLY A 162 6.29 22.39 13.07
C GLY A 162 5.31 23.26 12.28
N SER A 163 4.90 24.35 12.90
CA SER A 163 3.86 25.25 12.41
C SER A 163 4.25 25.89 11.08
N ARG A 164 3.37 25.75 10.08
CA ARG A 164 3.59 26.20 8.69
C ARG A 164 4.86 25.64 8.04
N SER A 165 5.32 24.48 8.47
CA SER A 165 6.49 23.82 7.85
C SER A 165 6.29 23.41 6.39
N GLN A 166 5.04 23.36 5.90
CA GLN A 166 4.76 22.99 4.50
C GLN A 166 5.39 23.97 3.50
N SER A 167 5.38 25.27 3.78
CA SER A 167 6.03 26.27 2.90
C SER A 167 7.55 26.08 2.84
N ALA A 168 8.18 25.75 3.98
CA ALA A 168 9.59 25.37 4.01
C ALA A 168 9.86 24.10 3.21
N ARG A 169 9.02 23.06 3.31
CA ARG A 169 9.17 21.83 2.51
C ARG A 169 9.13 22.12 1.02
N THR A 170 8.13 22.87 0.56
CA THR A 170 8.02 23.26 -0.85
C THR A 170 9.24 24.06 -1.33
N TYR A 171 9.79 24.94 -0.50
CA TYR A 171 11.05 25.63 -0.83
C TYR A 171 12.22 24.65 -0.94
N LEU A 172 12.37 23.75 0.03
CA LEU A 172 13.48 22.78 0.06
C LEU A 172 13.41 21.81 -1.13
N GLU A 173 12.23 21.32 -1.49
CA GLU A 173 11.99 20.45 -2.64
C GLU A 173 12.46 21.09 -3.95
N ARG A 174 12.19 22.39 -4.15
CA ARG A 174 12.61 23.13 -5.35
C ARG A 174 14.12 23.34 -5.46
N HIS A 175 14.86 23.28 -4.36
CA HIS A 175 16.31 23.58 -4.31
C HIS A 175 17.16 22.37 -3.91
N LEU A 176 16.55 21.18 -3.85
CA LEU A 176 17.18 19.97 -3.30
C LEU A 176 18.46 19.56 -4.04
N ASP A 177 18.51 19.78 -5.36
CA ASP A 177 19.66 19.45 -6.20
C ASP A 177 20.87 20.38 -6.00
N GLN A 178 20.66 21.54 -5.38
CA GLN A 178 21.70 22.55 -5.15
C GLN A 178 22.52 22.22 -3.89
N PHE A 179 21.92 21.53 -2.91
CA PHE A 179 22.55 21.28 -1.61
C PHE A 179 23.85 20.46 -1.67
N PRO A 180 23.98 19.37 -2.46
CA PRO A 180 25.20 18.55 -2.42
C PRO A 180 26.50 19.28 -2.78
N ASN A 181 26.42 20.36 -3.57
CA ASN A 181 27.59 21.12 -4.03
C ASN A 181 27.65 22.52 -3.41
N SER A 182 26.74 22.86 -2.48
CA SER A 182 26.71 24.18 -1.86
C SER A 182 27.80 24.33 -0.81
N SER A 183 28.32 25.54 -0.67
CA SER A 183 29.16 25.91 0.48
C SER A 183 28.37 25.91 1.79
N LEU A 184 29.05 26.00 2.93
CA LEU A 184 28.39 26.11 4.23
C LEU A 184 27.50 27.36 4.32
N ASP A 185 27.99 28.49 3.80
CA ASP A 185 27.26 29.77 3.86
C ASP A 185 26.00 29.74 2.98
N GLU A 186 26.09 29.15 1.79
CA GLU A 186 24.93 28.91 0.93
C GLU A 186 23.92 27.97 1.58
N LEU A 187 24.40 26.89 2.22
CA LEU A 187 23.54 25.93 2.91
C LEU A 187 22.78 26.60 4.08
N ILE A 188 23.46 27.43 4.86
CA ILE A 188 22.83 28.25 5.92
C ILE A 188 21.79 29.20 5.31
N ALA A 189 22.11 29.86 4.20
CA ALA A 189 21.17 30.76 3.53
C ALA A 189 19.91 30.03 3.03
N HIS A 190 20.04 28.81 2.47
CA HIS A 190 18.87 28.00 2.10
C HIS A 190 18.02 27.62 3.32
N GLY A 191 18.64 27.24 4.43
CA GLY A 191 17.95 26.93 5.68
C GLY A 191 17.15 28.12 6.23
N LEU A 192 17.76 29.32 6.22
CA LEU A 192 17.12 30.54 6.68
C LEU A 192 16.01 31.01 5.72
N LYS A 193 16.19 30.88 4.39
CA LYS A 193 15.13 31.17 3.39
C LYS A 193 13.93 30.25 3.59
N ALA A 194 14.16 28.96 3.78
CA ALA A 194 13.12 27.99 4.08
C ALA A 194 12.38 28.36 5.38
N LEU A 195 13.13 28.67 6.45
CA LEU A 195 12.54 29.03 7.73
C LEU A 195 11.72 30.34 7.64
N LYS A 196 12.19 31.33 6.87
CA LYS A 196 11.48 32.59 6.62
C LYS A 196 10.08 32.34 6.05
N GLY A 197 9.93 31.37 5.15
CA GLY A 197 8.64 30.95 4.61
C GLY A 197 7.65 30.42 5.65
N CYS A 198 8.10 30.04 6.85
CA CYS A 198 7.24 29.59 7.94
C CYS A 198 6.76 30.72 8.87
N LEU A 199 7.20 31.97 8.67
CA LEU A 199 6.77 33.13 9.47
C LEU A 199 5.51 33.77 8.88
N PRO A 200 4.69 34.49 9.68
CA PRO A 200 3.63 35.34 9.14
C PRO A 200 4.25 36.52 8.41
N ALA A 201 3.52 37.12 7.46
CA ALA A 201 4.01 38.25 6.67
C ALA A 201 4.51 39.44 7.52
N GLU A 202 3.94 39.61 8.73
CA GLU A 202 4.24 40.72 9.64
C GLU A 202 5.46 40.46 10.55
N THR A 203 6.05 39.26 10.55
CA THR A 203 7.16 38.92 11.45
C THR A 203 8.44 38.65 10.68
N GLU A 204 9.49 39.39 11.01
CA GLU A 204 10.81 39.18 10.45
C GLU A 204 11.66 38.20 11.27
N LEU A 205 12.60 37.55 10.59
CA LEU A 205 13.59 36.69 11.23
C LEU A 205 14.74 37.56 11.76
N THR A 206 15.05 37.42 13.05
CA THR A 206 16.06 38.20 13.77
C THR A 206 17.00 37.26 14.53
N GLY A 207 18.19 37.72 14.93
CA GLY A 207 19.12 36.91 15.73
C GLY A 207 18.50 36.38 17.03
N LYS A 208 17.57 37.14 17.62
CA LYS A 208 16.87 36.78 18.86
C LYS A 208 15.84 35.66 18.68
N ASN A 209 15.09 35.65 17.57
CA ASN A 209 14.06 34.64 17.32
C ASN A 209 14.54 33.46 16.46
N CYS A 210 15.76 33.52 15.93
CA CYS A 210 16.37 32.43 15.15
C CYS A 210 17.42 31.70 15.99
N ALA A 211 17.39 30.37 15.96
CA ALA A 211 18.47 29.52 16.46
C ALA A 211 19.07 28.75 15.29
N LEU A 212 20.41 28.74 15.20
CA LEU A 212 21.15 28.11 14.11
C LEU A 212 22.26 27.23 14.69
N ALA A 213 22.37 26.00 14.21
CA ALA A 213 23.48 25.11 14.55
C ALA A 213 24.07 24.43 13.31
N VAL A 214 25.37 24.18 13.38
CA VAL A 214 26.17 23.57 12.31
C VAL A 214 26.98 22.42 12.89
N VAL A 215 27.08 21.33 12.15
CA VAL A 215 27.95 20.18 12.44
C VAL A 215 28.47 19.61 11.12
N GLY A 216 29.72 19.13 11.08
CA GLY A 216 30.26 18.57 9.86
C GLY A 216 31.74 18.23 9.93
N LYS A 217 32.35 18.05 8.76
CA LYS A 217 33.76 17.68 8.62
C LYS A 217 34.66 18.71 9.30
N GLY A 218 35.35 18.27 10.36
CA GLY A 218 36.25 19.13 11.15
C GLY A 218 35.54 20.17 12.02
N ARG A 219 34.21 20.05 12.23
CA ARG A 219 33.43 20.97 13.05
C ARG A 219 32.42 20.22 13.93
N ASP A 220 32.64 20.30 15.23
CA ASP A 220 31.70 19.83 16.24
C ASP A 220 30.37 20.59 16.17
N PHE A 221 29.30 19.97 16.67
CA PHE A 221 27.97 20.55 16.77
C PHE A 221 28.02 21.85 17.56
N THR A 222 27.92 22.97 16.84
CA THR A 222 28.08 24.31 17.36
C THR A 222 26.80 25.09 17.14
N ILE A 223 26.19 25.57 18.21
CA ILE A 223 25.09 26.54 18.14
C ILE A 223 25.71 27.93 17.97
N LEU A 224 25.34 28.63 16.91
CA LEU A 224 25.85 29.96 16.60
C LEU A 224 25.23 31.01 17.52
N LYS A 225 26.02 32.01 17.92
CA LYS A 225 25.54 33.14 18.72
C LYS A 225 24.75 34.10 17.84
N GLU A 226 23.96 34.95 18.46
CA GLU A 226 23.12 35.93 17.74
C GLU A 226 23.94 36.80 16.78
N GLU A 227 25.11 37.27 17.24
CA GLU A 227 26.08 38.07 16.47
C GLU A 227 26.58 37.34 15.20
N ASP A 228 26.74 36.02 15.25
CA ASP A 228 27.21 35.21 14.13
C ASP A 228 26.09 34.91 13.11
N ILE A 229 24.82 35.06 13.52
CA ILE A 229 23.64 34.81 12.68
C ILE A 229 23.25 36.06 11.89
N GLU A 230 23.44 37.25 12.47
CA GLU A 230 23.08 38.54 11.86
C GLU A 230 23.62 38.78 10.44
N PRO A 231 24.89 38.44 10.11
CA PRO A 231 25.40 38.60 8.75
C PRO A 231 24.62 37.78 7.71
N TYR A 232 24.21 36.56 8.06
CA TYR A 232 23.39 35.72 7.20
C TYR A 232 21.99 36.29 7.02
N LEU A 233 21.40 36.84 8.10
CA LEU A 233 20.09 37.50 8.07
C LEU A 233 20.08 38.77 7.22
N ALA A 234 21.12 39.59 7.27
CA ALA A 234 21.24 40.78 6.44
C ALA A 234 21.25 40.44 4.93
N GLY A 235 21.95 39.36 4.55
CA GLY A 235 21.99 38.87 3.16
C GLY A 235 20.65 38.37 2.61
N LEU A 236 19.70 38.01 3.49
CA LEU A 236 18.34 37.59 3.10
C LEU A 236 17.42 38.77 2.74
N ALA A 237 17.68 39.98 3.24
CA ALA A 237 16.87 41.17 2.97
C ALA A 237 17.18 41.78 1.60
N THR A 238 18.39 41.55 1.07
CA THR A 238 18.86 42.11 -0.21
C THR A 238 18.40 41.31 -1.43
N SER A 239 17.99 40.04 -1.25
CA SER A 239 17.41 39.22 -2.31
C SER A 239 15.89 39.34 -2.28
N VAL A 240 15.33 40.30 -3.01
CA VAL A 240 13.90 40.30 -3.36
C VAL A 240 13.77 39.70 -4.76
N PRO A 241 13.21 38.48 -4.92
CA PRO A 241 12.60 38.09 -6.18
C PRO A 241 11.13 38.50 -6.17
N SER A 242 10.74 39.07 -7.30
CA SER A 242 9.42 39.54 -7.68
C SER A 242 8.27 38.64 -7.22
N GLU A 243 7.19 39.30 -6.80
CA GLU A 243 5.86 38.74 -6.63
C GLU A 243 5.51 37.82 -7.81
N VAL A 244 5.36 36.53 -7.54
CA VAL A 244 4.56 35.65 -8.37
C VAL A 244 3.27 35.44 -7.60
N SER A 245 2.22 36.05 -8.14
CA SER A 245 0.83 35.96 -7.74
C SER A 245 0.43 34.53 -7.35
N ASP A 246 -0.31 34.44 -6.25
CA ASP A 246 -1.14 33.31 -5.88
C ASP A 246 -1.94 32.80 -7.08
N HIS A 247 -1.44 31.74 -7.71
CA HIS A 247 -2.30 30.75 -8.31
C HIS A 247 -2.23 29.53 -7.40
N SER A 248 -3.36 29.21 -6.79
CA SER A 248 -3.64 27.93 -6.15
C SER A 248 -3.15 26.81 -7.05
N ALA A 249 -1.96 26.29 -6.77
CA ALA A 249 -1.41 25.14 -7.47
C ALA A 249 -2.25 23.93 -7.06
N GLU A 250 -3.09 23.47 -7.99
CA GLU A 250 -3.68 22.14 -7.92
C GLU A 250 -2.56 21.10 -7.67
N PRO A 251 -2.82 20.09 -6.83
CA PRO A 251 -1.84 19.05 -6.57
C PRO A 251 -1.45 18.38 -7.88
N GLN A 252 -0.15 18.36 -8.19
CA GLN A 252 0.35 17.62 -9.34
C GLN A 252 -0.05 16.14 -9.22
N PRO A 253 -0.46 15.48 -10.33
CA PRO A 253 -0.97 14.13 -10.29
C PRO A 253 0.14 13.18 -9.88
N VAL A 254 0.03 12.63 -8.66
CA VAL A 254 0.80 11.47 -8.23
C VAL A 254 0.47 10.34 -9.21
N ALA A 255 1.48 9.68 -9.78
CA ALA A 255 1.25 8.53 -10.66
C ALA A 255 0.31 7.53 -9.94
N PRO A 256 -0.72 6.98 -10.63
CA PRO A 256 -1.71 6.15 -9.96
C PRO A 256 -1.04 4.97 -9.25
N ALA A 257 -1.42 4.69 -8.00
CA ALA A 257 -0.76 3.70 -7.13
C ALA A 257 -0.60 2.29 -7.75
N TYR A 258 -1.44 1.93 -8.72
CA TYR A 258 -1.35 0.67 -9.46
C TYR A 258 -0.16 0.63 -10.45
N VAL A 259 0.23 1.76 -11.04
CA VAL A 259 1.28 1.85 -12.07
C VAL A 259 2.66 1.50 -11.51
N THR A 260 2.86 1.70 -10.21
CA THR A 260 4.10 1.35 -9.51
C THR A 260 4.01 0.03 -8.73
N SER A 261 2.92 -0.74 -8.90
CA SER A 261 2.65 -1.94 -8.09
C SER A 261 3.33 -3.20 -8.65
N THR A 262 3.74 -4.11 -7.77
CA THR A 262 4.30 -5.41 -8.19
C THR A 262 3.29 -6.28 -8.92
N GLN A 263 1.99 -6.09 -8.68
CA GLN A 263 0.91 -6.72 -9.44
C GLN A 263 0.96 -6.36 -10.93
N LEU A 264 1.26 -5.10 -11.28
CA LEU A 264 1.40 -4.71 -12.68
C LEU A 264 2.68 -5.27 -13.31
N TYR A 265 3.80 -5.23 -12.58
CA TYR A 265 5.11 -5.62 -13.13
C TYR A 265 5.30 -7.13 -13.23
N ASN A 266 4.89 -7.90 -12.23
CA ASN A 266 5.22 -9.32 -12.11
C ASN A 266 4.04 -10.24 -12.45
N TRP A 267 2.80 -9.73 -12.36
CA TRP A 267 1.59 -10.57 -12.36
C TRP A 267 0.51 -10.09 -13.32
N ARG A 268 0.91 -9.37 -14.38
CA ARG A 268 0.03 -9.00 -15.49
C ARG A 268 0.47 -9.72 -16.76
N PHE A 269 -0.48 -10.41 -17.38
CA PHE A 269 -0.22 -11.25 -18.54
C PHE A 269 -1.25 -10.99 -19.63
N THR A 270 -0.88 -11.29 -20.87
CA THR A 270 -1.82 -11.48 -21.97
C THR A 270 -2.50 -12.85 -21.86
N THR A 271 -3.62 -13.03 -22.56
CA THR A 271 -4.34 -14.32 -22.60
C THR A 271 -3.45 -15.45 -23.13
N ASP A 272 -2.63 -15.15 -24.13
CA ASP A 272 -1.76 -16.12 -24.79
C ASP A 272 -0.58 -16.51 -23.87
N GLU A 273 0.00 -15.54 -23.16
CA GLU A 273 1.05 -15.80 -22.16
C GLU A 273 0.54 -16.71 -21.03
N LEU A 274 -0.68 -16.48 -20.52
CA LEU A 274 -1.28 -17.35 -19.51
C LEU A 274 -1.51 -18.78 -20.02
N ALA A 275 -2.01 -18.92 -21.25
CA ALA A 275 -2.23 -20.22 -21.85
C ALA A 275 -0.91 -21.00 -22.01
N ASN A 276 0.13 -20.33 -22.53
CA ASN A 276 1.46 -20.91 -22.68
C ASN A 276 2.07 -21.32 -21.34
N GLN A 277 2.03 -20.45 -20.33
CA GLN A 277 2.59 -20.73 -19.01
C GLN A 277 1.90 -21.93 -18.34
N ARG A 278 0.57 -22.05 -18.47
CA ARG A 278 -0.20 -23.21 -17.98
C ARG A 278 0.20 -24.50 -18.70
N GLN A 279 0.33 -24.45 -20.02
CA GLN A 279 0.75 -25.61 -20.82
C GLN A 279 2.17 -26.06 -20.45
N GLU A 280 3.11 -25.13 -20.29
CA GLU A 280 4.49 -25.43 -19.87
C GLU A 280 4.54 -26.04 -18.47
N CYS A 281 3.80 -25.47 -17.52
CA CYS A 281 3.70 -25.99 -16.16
C CYS A 281 3.13 -27.43 -16.13
N ASN A 282 2.02 -27.65 -16.84
CA ASN A 282 1.39 -28.97 -16.96
C ASN A 282 2.33 -29.98 -17.65
N ALA A 283 3.00 -29.59 -18.74
CA ALA A 283 3.94 -30.46 -19.44
C ALA A 283 5.12 -30.87 -18.54
N ALA A 284 5.64 -29.95 -17.73
CA ALA A 284 6.70 -30.24 -16.75
C ALA A 284 6.21 -31.22 -15.68
N ALA A 285 4.99 -31.04 -15.16
CA ALA A 285 4.38 -31.96 -14.18
C ALA A 285 4.13 -33.34 -14.79
N ARG A 286 3.55 -33.42 -16.00
CA ARG A 286 3.31 -34.68 -16.72
C ARG A 286 4.61 -35.44 -16.97
N LYS A 287 5.69 -34.74 -17.35
CA LYS A 287 7.01 -35.35 -17.53
C LYS A 287 7.57 -35.94 -16.23
N ARG A 288 7.35 -35.29 -15.08
CA ARG A 288 7.76 -35.81 -13.77
C ARG A 288 6.92 -37.02 -13.32
N LEU A 289 5.60 -36.98 -13.55
CA LEU A 289 4.66 -37.96 -13.01
C LEU A 289 4.43 -39.18 -13.91
N ALA A 290 4.64 -39.05 -15.22
CA ALA A 290 4.51 -40.16 -16.18
C ALA A 290 5.15 -41.49 -15.74
N PRO A 291 6.40 -41.56 -15.22
CA PRO A 291 6.98 -42.82 -14.78
C PRO A 291 6.28 -43.40 -13.55
N VAL A 292 5.87 -42.55 -12.60
CA VAL A 292 5.20 -42.97 -11.35
C VAL A 292 3.80 -43.50 -11.64
N THR A 293 3.04 -42.80 -12.48
CA THR A 293 1.68 -43.19 -12.87
C THR A 293 1.68 -44.50 -13.66
N LYS A 294 2.65 -44.71 -14.55
CA LYS A 294 2.81 -45.98 -15.27
C LYS A 294 3.10 -47.15 -14.32
N ALA A 295 4.02 -46.97 -13.38
CA ALA A 295 4.33 -48.01 -12.39
C ALA A 295 3.12 -48.39 -11.52
N ASN A 296 2.29 -47.43 -11.12
CA ASN A 296 1.07 -47.68 -10.35
C ASN A 296 -0.03 -48.37 -11.17
N ALA A 297 -0.14 -48.05 -12.47
CA ALA A 297 -1.07 -48.70 -13.38
C ALA A 297 -0.67 -50.18 -13.63
N ASP A 298 0.62 -50.45 -13.80
CA ASP A 298 1.14 -51.82 -14.01
C ASP A 298 0.96 -52.70 -12.75
N ALA A 299 1.10 -52.11 -11.56
CA ALA A 299 0.88 -52.79 -10.28
C ALA A 299 -0.60 -53.15 -10.03
N SER A 300 -1.54 -52.34 -10.51
CA SER A 300 -2.99 -52.56 -10.33
C SER A 300 -3.61 -53.50 -11.37
N GLN A 301 -3.03 -53.63 -12.57
CA GLN A 301 -3.50 -54.54 -13.63
C GLN A 301 -2.81 -55.93 -13.66
N GLY A 302 -2.11 -56.33 -12.60
CA GLY A 302 -1.58 -57.70 -12.48
C GLY A 302 -0.54 -58.08 -13.53
N GLY A 303 0.28 -57.13 -13.99
CA GLY A 303 1.44 -57.40 -14.85
C GLY A 303 1.17 -57.59 -16.35
N VAL A 304 -0.01 -57.23 -16.85
CA VAL A 304 -0.24 -57.16 -18.31
C VAL A 304 0.23 -55.79 -18.81
N SER A 305 1.48 -55.71 -19.25
CA SER A 305 2.09 -54.47 -19.75
C SER A 305 1.55 -54.10 -21.14
N ASN A 306 0.59 -53.18 -21.22
CA ASN A 306 0.29 -52.46 -22.46
C ASN A 306 1.22 -51.26 -22.59
N ALA A 307 2.35 -51.43 -23.28
CA ALA A 307 3.40 -50.42 -23.43
C ALA A 307 2.94 -49.10 -24.13
N GLU A 308 1.75 -49.09 -24.74
CA GLU A 308 1.19 -47.98 -25.51
C GLU A 308 0.08 -47.19 -24.80
N ALA A 309 -0.34 -47.58 -23.58
CA ALA A 309 -1.36 -46.82 -22.85
C ALA A 309 -0.78 -45.50 -22.32
N GLU A 310 -1.35 -44.36 -22.72
CA GLU A 310 -0.98 -43.06 -22.16
C GLU A 310 -1.29 -43.01 -20.65
N PRO A 311 -0.37 -42.48 -19.82
CA PRO A 311 -0.62 -42.35 -18.39
C PRO A 311 -1.81 -41.43 -18.15
N LEU A 312 -2.76 -41.86 -17.31
CA LEU A 312 -3.93 -41.08 -16.94
C LEU A 312 -3.50 -39.86 -16.10
N LEU A 313 -3.25 -38.74 -16.79
CA LEU A 313 -2.78 -37.48 -16.24
C LEU A 313 -3.65 -36.34 -16.77
N LEU A 314 -3.81 -35.30 -15.96
CA LEU A 314 -4.63 -34.14 -16.30
C LEU A 314 -4.00 -33.32 -17.43
N THR A 315 -4.84 -32.80 -18.32
CA THR A 315 -4.46 -31.76 -19.29
C THR A 315 -4.44 -30.38 -18.62
N ALA A 316 -3.84 -29.38 -19.28
CA ALA A 316 -3.83 -28.01 -18.77
C ALA A 316 -5.25 -27.42 -18.64
N GLU A 317 -6.19 -27.86 -19.47
CA GLU A 317 -7.60 -27.47 -19.41
C GLU A 317 -8.30 -28.10 -18.21
N ASP A 318 -8.07 -29.38 -17.95
CA ASP A 318 -8.61 -30.07 -16.76
C ASP A 318 -8.09 -29.43 -15.46
N GLU A 319 -6.80 -29.09 -15.41
CA GLU A 319 -6.23 -28.37 -14.27
C GLU A 319 -6.92 -27.03 -14.04
N LEU A 320 -7.21 -26.30 -15.12
CA LEU A 320 -7.91 -25.02 -15.04
C LEU A 320 -9.35 -25.19 -14.54
N ILE A 321 -10.08 -26.21 -14.99
CA ILE A 321 -11.43 -26.54 -14.51
C ILE A 321 -11.40 -26.83 -13.00
N ILE A 322 -10.41 -27.59 -12.54
CA ILE A 322 -10.22 -27.86 -11.11
C ILE A 322 -9.94 -26.56 -10.34
N VAL A 323 -9.06 -25.70 -10.83
CA VAL A 323 -8.79 -24.39 -10.20
C VAL A 323 -10.06 -23.55 -10.12
N LYS A 324 -10.87 -23.46 -11.19
CA LYS A 324 -12.16 -22.76 -11.20
C LYS A 324 -13.11 -23.32 -10.14
N ARG A 325 -13.21 -24.64 -10.05
CA ARG A 325 -14.05 -25.34 -9.06
C ARG A 325 -13.64 -24.98 -7.63
N TYR A 326 -12.34 -24.95 -7.33
CA TYR A 326 -11.87 -24.61 -5.99
C TYR A 326 -12.01 -23.12 -5.66
N ILE A 327 -12.06 -22.22 -6.65
CA ILE A 327 -12.49 -20.82 -6.43
C ILE A 327 -13.96 -20.74 -6.04
N LEU A 328 -14.84 -21.53 -6.67
CA LEU A 328 -16.25 -21.63 -6.27
C LEU A 328 -16.40 -22.20 -4.85
N ILE A 329 -15.66 -23.26 -4.51
CA ILE A 329 -15.64 -23.80 -3.14
C ILE A 329 -15.13 -22.76 -2.14
N MET A 330 -14.10 -21.97 -2.52
CA MET A 330 -13.58 -20.89 -1.70
C MET A 330 -14.64 -19.81 -1.46
N LYS A 331 -15.46 -19.49 -2.48
CA LYS A 331 -16.57 -18.53 -2.38
C LYS A 331 -17.60 -19.00 -1.35
N GLU A 332 -18.04 -20.26 -1.46
CA GLU A 332 -18.98 -20.85 -0.50
C GLU A 332 -18.40 -20.92 0.92
N LEU A 333 -17.12 -21.23 1.05
CA LEU A 333 -16.45 -21.21 2.35
C LEU A 333 -16.37 -19.79 2.92
N PHE A 334 -16.03 -18.80 2.10
CA PHE A 334 -15.99 -17.39 2.49
C PHE A 334 -17.34 -16.90 3.02
N HIS A 335 -18.45 -17.28 2.38
CA HIS A 335 -19.80 -16.94 2.86
C HIS A 335 -20.18 -17.59 4.19
N LYS A 336 -19.57 -18.71 4.58
CA LYS A 336 -19.80 -19.36 5.89
C LYS A 336 -19.15 -18.63 7.05
N PHE A 337 -18.25 -17.69 6.81
CA PHE A 337 -17.69 -16.84 7.86
C PHE A 337 -18.68 -15.70 8.16
N GLU A 338 -19.65 -15.98 9.02
CA GLU A 338 -20.60 -14.96 9.54
C GLU A 338 -20.08 -14.33 10.84
N GLU A 339 -19.43 -15.14 11.70
CA GLU A 339 -18.91 -14.72 13.00
C GLU A 339 -17.46 -15.20 13.20
N PRO A 340 -16.45 -14.35 12.94
CA PRO A 340 -16.54 -12.98 12.43
C PRO A 340 -16.69 -12.92 10.91
N LYS A 341 -17.45 -11.94 10.41
CA LYS A 341 -17.63 -11.70 8.98
C LYS A 341 -16.33 -11.26 8.30
N LEU A 342 -15.90 -12.00 7.29
CA LEU A 342 -14.70 -11.66 6.53
C LEU A 342 -14.93 -10.41 5.65
N PRO A 343 -13.96 -9.49 5.58
CA PRO A 343 -13.96 -8.42 4.58
C PRO A 343 -13.93 -8.97 3.15
N PRO A 344 -14.58 -8.32 2.16
CA PRO A 344 -14.59 -8.79 0.77
C PRO A 344 -13.19 -8.86 0.15
N ASP A 345 -12.28 -7.96 0.55
CA ASP A 345 -10.90 -7.96 0.08
C ASP A 345 -10.16 -9.27 0.40
N VAL A 346 -10.52 -9.96 1.50
CA VAL A 346 -9.93 -11.26 1.84
C VAL A 346 -10.17 -12.28 0.74
N PHE A 347 -11.38 -12.32 0.16
CA PHE A 347 -11.68 -13.22 -0.96
C PHE A 347 -10.84 -12.85 -2.19
N GLY A 348 -10.77 -11.56 -2.54
CA GLY A 348 -10.00 -11.11 -3.69
C GLY A 348 -8.50 -11.42 -3.58
N PHE A 349 -7.91 -11.26 -2.39
CA PHE A 349 -6.54 -11.67 -2.11
C PHE A 349 -6.38 -13.19 -2.23
N ALA A 350 -7.26 -13.96 -1.59
CA ALA A 350 -7.19 -15.42 -1.58
C ALA A 350 -7.32 -16.02 -2.98
N ALA A 351 -8.30 -15.58 -3.77
CA ALA A 351 -8.51 -16.03 -5.14
C ALA A 351 -7.31 -15.67 -6.04
N THR A 352 -6.74 -14.47 -5.86
CA THR A 352 -5.56 -14.04 -6.63
C THR A 352 -4.33 -14.86 -6.26
N TYR A 353 -4.06 -15.09 -4.98
CA TYR A 353 -2.96 -15.96 -4.53
C TYR A 353 -3.09 -17.38 -5.06
N PHE A 354 -4.30 -17.93 -4.98
CA PHE A 354 -4.59 -19.27 -5.48
C PHE A 354 -4.32 -19.39 -6.97
N LYS A 355 -4.77 -18.41 -7.77
CA LYS A 355 -4.48 -18.37 -9.20
C LYS A 355 -3.00 -18.22 -9.51
N ARG A 356 -2.31 -17.25 -8.87
CA ARG A 356 -0.87 -17.02 -9.05
C ARG A 356 -0.05 -18.27 -8.71
N PHE A 357 -0.42 -18.98 -7.65
CA PHE A 357 0.22 -20.22 -7.25
C PHE A 357 0.13 -21.29 -8.34
N TYR A 358 -1.06 -21.51 -8.92
CA TYR A 358 -1.30 -22.52 -9.96
C TYR A 358 -0.88 -22.10 -11.38
N LEU A 359 -0.33 -20.89 -11.58
CA LEU A 359 0.40 -20.58 -12.82
C LEU A 359 1.77 -21.26 -12.89
N ASN A 360 2.41 -21.43 -11.73
CA ASN A 360 3.79 -21.95 -11.64
C ASN A 360 3.87 -23.34 -11.02
N ASN A 361 2.75 -23.89 -10.55
CA ASN A 361 2.67 -25.19 -9.91
C ASN A 361 1.44 -25.95 -10.43
N SER A 362 1.53 -27.28 -10.54
CA SER A 362 0.42 -28.12 -11.02
C SER A 362 -0.48 -28.58 -9.85
N VAL A 363 -1.77 -28.75 -10.12
CA VAL A 363 -2.73 -29.36 -9.16
C VAL A 363 -2.39 -30.82 -8.82
N MET A 364 -1.65 -31.51 -9.70
CA MET A 364 -1.21 -32.89 -9.47
C MET A 364 -0.10 -32.97 -8.41
N ASP A 365 0.70 -31.91 -8.26
CA ASP A 365 1.76 -31.82 -7.26
C ASP A 365 1.24 -31.28 -5.93
N TYR A 366 0.45 -30.20 -5.96
CA TYR A 366 -0.07 -29.56 -4.77
C TYR A 366 -1.59 -29.56 -4.82
N PHE A 367 -2.23 -30.26 -3.88
CA PHE A 367 -3.67 -30.47 -3.94
C PHE A 367 -4.43 -29.15 -3.64
N PRO A 368 -5.41 -28.77 -4.50
CA PRO A 368 -6.07 -27.47 -4.44
C PRO A 368 -6.87 -27.23 -3.16
N ARG A 369 -7.36 -28.28 -2.49
CA ARG A 369 -8.14 -28.11 -1.25
C ARG A 369 -7.32 -27.46 -0.16
N GLU A 370 -6.13 -27.97 0.12
CA GLU A 370 -5.29 -27.46 1.18
C GLU A 370 -4.62 -26.14 0.79
N MET A 371 -4.25 -25.96 -0.48
CA MET A 371 -3.72 -24.69 -0.96
C MET A 371 -4.77 -23.57 -0.96
N MET A 372 -6.03 -23.88 -1.26
CA MET A 372 -7.16 -22.94 -1.16
C MET A 372 -7.33 -22.47 0.29
N LEU A 373 -7.31 -23.38 1.26
CA LEU A 373 -7.41 -23.05 2.69
C LEU A 373 -6.21 -22.22 3.16
N THR A 374 -5.01 -22.57 2.72
CA THR A 374 -3.77 -21.83 3.05
C THR A 374 -3.79 -20.43 2.44
N ALA A 375 -4.24 -20.28 1.19
CA ALA A 375 -4.39 -18.99 0.52
C ALA A 375 -5.42 -18.10 1.21
N LEU A 376 -6.58 -18.66 1.61
CA LEU A 376 -7.60 -17.92 2.33
C LEU A 376 -7.12 -17.48 3.72
N TYR A 377 -6.39 -18.35 4.43
CA TYR A 377 -5.80 -18.02 5.73
C TYR A 377 -4.70 -16.93 5.62
N LEU A 378 -3.80 -17.05 4.64
CA LEU A 378 -2.77 -16.04 4.36
C LEU A 378 -3.40 -14.70 3.93
N ALA A 379 -4.46 -14.74 3.13
CA ALA A 379 -5.20 -13.55 2.71
C ALA A 379 -5.84 -12.81 3.89
N CYS A 380 -6.34 -13.52 4.91
CA CYS A 380 -6.79 -12.89 6.15
C CYS A 380 -5.68 -12.03 6.77
N LYS A 381 -4.44 -12.54 6.83
CA LYS A 381 -3.30 -11.80 7.36
C LYS A 381 -2.91 -10.62 6.47
N ALA A 382 -2.88 -10.82 5.15
CA ALA A 382 -2.45 -9.80 4.19
C ALA A 382 -3.47 -8.66 3.99
N ALA A 383 -4.77 -8.93 4.21
CA ALA A 383 -5.85 -7.95 4.13
C ALA A 383 -6.17 -7.31 5.51
N ASP A 384 -5.19 -7.27 6.41
CA ASP A 384 -5.29 -6.68 7.76
C ASP A 384 -6.44 -7.24 8.63
N PHE A 385 -6.81 -8.50 8.43
CA PHE A 385 -7.82 -9.22 9.20
C PHE A 385 -7.28 -10.55 9.77
N PRO A 386 -6.23 -10.55 10.60
CA PRO A 386 -5.59 -11.78 11.06
C PRO A 386 -6.54 -12.59 11.93
N LEU A 387 -6.87 -13.81 11.48
CA LEU A 387 -7.65 -14.77 12.26
C LEU A 387 -6.72 -15.78 12.94
N GLY A 388 -7.05 -16.13 14.19
CA GLY A 388 -6.42 -17.26 14.86
C GLY A 388 -6.70 -18.56 14.11
N LEU A 389 -5.69 -19.42 13.98
CA LEU A 389 -5.82 -20.68 13.22
C LEU A 389 -6.96 -21.57 13.72
N GLN A 390 -7.17 -21.62 15.05
CA GLN A 390 -8.26 -22.39 15.66
C GLN A 390 -9.63 -21.80 15.31
N THR A 391 -9.75 -20.47 15.28
CA THR A 391 -10.97 -19.78 14.87
C THR A 391 -11.25 -20.07 13.40
N PHE A 392 -10.25 -19.94 12.54
CA PHE A 392 -10.36 -20.22 11.11
C PHE A 392 -10.80 -21.66 10.82
N THR A 393 -10.18 -22.64 11.47
CA THR A 393 -10.47 -24.07 11.24
C THR A 393 -11.79 -24.52 11.88
N SER A 394 -12.38 -23.73 12.79
CA SER A 394 -13.70 -24.03 13.36
C SER A 394 -14.82 -24.04 12.30
N HIS A 395 -14.70 -23.18 11.29
CA HIS A 395 -15.63 -23.09 10.16
C HIS A 395 -15.43 -24.21 9.11
N ILE A 396 -14.38 -25.03 9.24
CA ILE A 396 -14.14 -26.18 8.38
C ILE A 396 -14.84 -27.41 8.98
N PRO A 397 -15.71 -28.11 8.22
CA PRO A 397 -16.59 -29.14 8.78
C PRO A 397 -15.88 -30.47 9.13
N ARG A 398 -14.72 -30.78 8.55
CA ARG A 398 -14.02 -32.08 8.73
C ARG A 398 -12.49 -31.91 8.77
N ASN A 399 -11.78 -32.86 9.38
CA ASN A 399 -10.31 -32.96 9.39
C ASN A 399 -9.56 -31.70 9.87
N ARG A 400 -10.12 -31.01 10.89
CA ARG A 400 -9.61 -29.71 11.36
C ARG A 400 -8.14 -29.75 11.77
N GLU A 401 -7.72 -30.74 12.56
CA GLU A 401 -6.33 -30.88 13.03
C GLU A 401 -5.36 -31.02 11.86
N ARG A 402 -5.66 -31.91 10.91
CA ARG A 402 -4.86 -32.10 9.70
C ARG A 402 -4.71 -30.80 8.90
N TYR A 403 -5.80 -30.06 8.72
CA TYR A 403 -5.74 -28.80 7.99
C TYR A 403 -5.01 -27.70 8.75
N SER A 404 -5.13 -27.63 10.09
CA SER A 404 -4.33 -26.72 10.92
C SER A 404 -2.84 -26.93 10.69
N ASP A 405 -2.38 -28.18 10.79
CA ASP A 405 -0.98 -28.53 10.61
C ASP A 405 -0.50 -28.23 9.19
N PHE A 406 -1.32 -28.54 8.18
CA PHE A 406 -0.97 -28.27 6.80
C PHE A 406 -0.86 -26.77 6.52
N ILE A 407 -1.83 -25.97 6.95
CA ILE A 407 -1.87 -24.53 6.71
C ILE A 407 -0.60 -23.87 7.27
N VAL A 408 -0.21 -24.22 8.50
CA VAL A 408 0.99 -23.66 9.13
C VAL A 408 2.25 -24.04 8.37
N ASN A 409 2.39 -25.30 7.98
CA ASN A 409 3.58 -25.78 7.28
C ASN A 409 3.67 -25.24 5.84
N SER A 410 2.53 -24.95 5.21
CA SER A 410 2.47 -24.51 3.82
C SER A 410 2.38 -23.00 3.65
N GLU A 411 2.19 -22.24 4.74
CA GLU A 411 2.07 -20.78 4.69
C GLU A 411 3.34 -20.12 4.11
N LEU A 412 4.51 -20.43 4.66
CA LEU A 412 5.78 -19.87 4.18
C LEU A 412 6.09 -20.33 2.75
N PHE A 413 5.76 -21.60 2.43
CA PHE A 413 5.92 -22.16 1.10
C PHE A 413 5.05 -21.42 0.06
N LEU A 414 3.80 -21.13 0.40
CA LEU A 414 2.92 -20.32 -0.46
C LEU A 414 3.51 -18.92 -0.68
N MET A 415 4.00 -18.26 0.38
CA MET A 415 4.63 -16.94 0.27
C MET A 415 5.84 -16.94 -0.66
N GLU A 416 6.68 -17.97 -0.58
CA GLU A 416 7.84 -18.15 -1.47
C GLU A 416 7.40 -18.30 -2.93
N LYS A 417 6.39 -19.13 -3.21
CA LYS A 417 5.86 -19.31 -4.57
C LYS A 417 5.17 -18.07 -5.15
N LEU A 418 4.68 -17.20 -4.28
CA LEU A 418 4.15 -15.88 -4.65
C LEU A 418 5.25 -14.81 -4.78
N GLN A 419 6.53 -15.16 -4.65
CA GLN A 419 7.67 -14.23 -4.66
C GLN A 419 7.56 -13.13 -3.59
N TYR A 420 6.84 -13.41 -2.50
CA TYR A 420 6.49 -12.43 -1.46
C TYR A 420 5.70 -11.21 -1.94
N ASP A 421 5.09 -11.27 -3.14
CA ASP A 421 4.18 -10.26 -3.67
C ASP A 421 2.77 -10.38 -3.06
N LEU A 422 2.68 -10.07 -1.76
CA LEU A 422 1.46 -10.24 -0.96
C LEU A 422 0.45 -9.10 -1.15
N TRP A 423 0.88 -7.92 -1.59
CA TRP A 423 -0.06 -6.82 -1.77
C TRP A 423 -0.85 -6.97 -3.07
N ILE A 424 -2.18 -7.04 -2.97
CA ILE A 424 -3.09 -7.18 -4.12
C ILE A 424 -4.03 -5.96 -4.21
N HIS A 425 -4.10 -5.34 -5.38
CA HIS A 425 -5.11 -4.36 -5.71
C HIS A 425 -6.37 -5.07 -6.22
N THR A 426 -7.45 -5.00 -5.44
CA THR A 426 -8.74 -5.64 -5.69
C THR A 426 -9.74 -4.69 -6.37
N PRO A 427 -10.76 -5.22 -7.08
CA PRO A 427 -11.79 -4.39 -7.73
C PRO A 427 -12.88 -3.86 -6.78
N TYR A 428 -12.95 -4.31 -5.52
CA TYR A 428 -14.02 -3.94 -4.58
C TYR A 428 -14.05 -2.45 -4.26
N ARG A 429 -12.89 -1.86 -3.96
CA ARG A 429 -12.79 -0.44 -3.60
C ARG A 429 -13.01 0.48 -4.81
N PRO A 430 -12.43 0.23 -6.00
CA PRO A 430 -12.80 0.95 -7.21
C PRO A 430 -14.30 0.88 -7.53
N LEU A 431 -14.92 -0.30 -7.43
CA LEU A 431 -16.36 -0.45 -7.63
C LEU A 431 -17.17 0.40 -6.65
N CYS A 432 -16.80 0.40 -5.37
CA CYS A 432 -17.44 1.25 -4.37
C CYS A 432 -17.37 2.74 -4.72
N GLY A 433 -16.22 3.21 -5.23
CA GLY A 433 -16.06 4.59 -5.68
C GLY A 433 -17.01 4.90 -6.84
N LEU A 434 -16.96 4.08 -7.89
CA LEU A 434 -17.79 4.27 -9.08
C LEU A 434 -19.29 4.23 -8.76
N ILE A 435 -19.74 3.37 -7.84
CA ILE A 435 -21.17 3.33 -7.41
C ILE A 435 -21.57 4.62 -6.69
N VAL A 436 -20.69 5.17 -5.84
CA VAL A 436 -20.97 6.43 -5.13
C VAL A 436 -21.06 7.58 -6.13
N ASP A 437 -20.14 7.63 -7.09
CA ASP A 437 -20.10 8.65 -8.15
C ASP A 437 -21.33 8.52 -9.07
N LEU A 438 -21.74 7.30 -9.42
CA LEU A 438 -22.96 7.03 -10.20
C LEU A 438 -24.21 7.57 -9.49
N VAL A 439 -24.37 7.30 -8.20
CA VAL A 439 -25.54 7.77 -7.43
C VAL A 439 -25.52 9.30 -7.29
N ALA A 440 -24.34 9.91 -7.17
CA ALA A 440 -24.20 11.36 -7.20
C ALA A 440 -24.62 11.94 -8.57
N TYR A 441 -24.16 11.32 -9.66
CA TYR A 441 -24.53 11.68 -11.03
C TYR A 441 -26.05 11.58 -11.27
N GLN A 442 -26.69 10.51 -10.81
CA GLN A 442 -28.14 10.35 -10.91
C GLN A 442 -28.92 11.44 -10.17
N ASN A 443 -28.45 11.85 -8.98
CA ASN A 443 -29.07 12.94 -8.24
C ASN A 443 -28.92 14.28 -8.98
N ALA A 444 -27.76 14.54 -9.58
CA ALA A 444 -27.53 15.72 -10.41
C ALA A 444 -28.42 15.73 -11.67
N LEU A 445 -28.61 14.58 -12.32
CA LEU A 445 -29.54 14.45 -13.45
C LEU A 445 -30.99 14.69 -13.04
N ARG A 446 -31.43 14.14 -11.89
CA ARG A 446 -32.78 14.35 -11.37
C ARG A 446 -33.03 15.81 -11.01
N GLU A 447 -32.07 16.49 -10.41
CA GLU A 447 -32.14 17.92 -10.11
C GLU A 447 -32.30 18.74 -11.40
N ARG A 448 -31.52 18.43 -12.45
CA ARG A 448 -31.67 19.07 -13.78
C ARG A 448 -33.03 18.78 -14.43
N ARG A 449 -33.62 17.60 -14.18
CA ARG A 449 -34.96 17.21 -14.65
C ARG A 449 -36.10 17.73 -13.74
N GLY A 450 -35.80 18.50 -12.70
CA GLY A 450 -36.79 19.02 -11.74
C GLY A 450 -37.44 17.95 -10.85
N GLN A 451 -36.80 16.79 -10.70
CA GLN A 451 -37.25 15.65 -9.91
C GLN A 451 -36.61 15.66 -8.51
N LYS A 452 -37.26 15.01 -7.55
CA LYS A 452 -36.70 14.85 -6.19
C LYS A 452 -35.47 13.91 -6.23
N PRO A 453 -34.45 14.16 -5.36
CA PRO A 453 -33.32 13.25 -5.20
C PRO A 453 -33.78 11.86 -4.77
N VAL A 454 -32.94 10.86 -4.98
CA VAL A 454 -33.22 9.46 -4.60
C VAL A 454 -33.53 9.40 -3.09
N GLU A 455 -34.75 8.97 -2.73
CA GLU A 455 -35.26 9.01 -1.35
C GLU A 455 -34.43 8.19 -0.35
N ASP A 456 -33.70 7.17 -0.82
CA ASP A 456 -32.77 6.37 -0.02
C ASP A 456 -31.47 6.01 -0.78
N ALA A 457 -30.65 7.03 -1.05
CA ALA A 457 -29.37 6.85 -1.73
C ALA A 457 -28.41 5.89 -0.99
N ALA A 458 -28.46 5.84 0.35
CA ALA A 458 -27.58 4.99 1.14
C ALA A 458 -27.92 3.50 0.97
N SER A 459 -29.21 3.15 1.01
CA SER A 459 -29.68 1.79 0.77
C SER A 459 -29.43 1.33 -0.66
N LEU A 460 -29.60 2.22 -1.64
CA LEU A 460 -29.28 1.92 -3.03
C LEU A 460 -27.79 1.60 -3.21
N VAL A 461 -26.90 2.42 -2.63
CA VAL A 461 -25.45 2.17 -2.66
C VAL A 461 -25.11 0.84 -1.99
N ALA A 462 -25.70 0.52 -0.85
CA ALA A 462 -25.47 -0.75 -0.16
C ALA A 462 -25.92 -1.96 -0.99
N THR A 463 -27.09 -1.85 -1.64
CA THR A 463 -27.65 -2.89 -2.51
C THR A 463 -26.76 -3.12 -3.73
N LEU A 464 -26.39 -2.06 -4.45
CA LEU A 464 -25.51 -2.15 -5.63
C LEU A 464 -24.12 -2.70 -5.27
N LYS A 465 -23.59 -2.35 -4.09
CA LYS A 465 -22.32 -2.92 -3.60
C LYS A 465 -22.44 -4.41 -3.35
N ALA A 466 -23.51 -4.87 -2.69
CA ALA A 466 -23.71 -6.29 -2.41
C ALA A 466 -23.84 -7.11 -3.70
N GLU A 467 -24.64 -6.63 -4.66
CA GLU A 467 -24.81 -7.26 -5.98
C GLU A 467 -23.50 -7.27 -6.77
N GLY A 468 -22.79 -6.14 -6.83
CA GLY A 468 -21.51 -6.06 -7.53
C GLY A 468 -20.41 -6.91 -6.89
N TYR A 469 -20.41 -7.08 -5.56
CA TYR A 469 -19.48 -7.98 -4.89
C TYR A 469 -19.74 -9.44 -5.25
N GLU A 470 -21.01 -9.85 -5.36
CA GLU A 470 -21.35 -11.20 -5.81
C GLU A 470 -20.91 -11.47 -7.24
N ILE A 471 -21.08 -10.49 -8.14
CA ILE A 471 -20.57 -10.58 -9.52
C ILE A 471 -19.04 -10.71 -9.50
N ILE A 472 -18.34 -9.90 -8.71
CA ILE A 472 -16.88 -9.99 -8.55
C ILE A 472 -16.48 -11.40 -8.06
N HIS A 473 -17.15 -11.94 -7.04
CA HIS A 473 -16.86 -13.27 -6.50
C HIS A 473 -16.99 -14.35 -7.58
N THR A 474 -18.02 -14.27 -8.42
CA THR A 474 -18.21 -15.19 -9.55
C THR A 474 -17.16 -14.97 -10.64
N TRP A 475 -16.86 -13.72 -10.99
CA TRP A 475 -15.91 -13.37 -12.05
C TRP A 475 -14.46 -13.69 -11.70
N PHE A 476 -14.10 -13.90 -10.43
CA PHE A 476 -12.80 -14.45 -10.06
C PHE A 476 -12.54 -15.85 -10.64
N GLN A 477 -13.56 -16.58 -11.12
CA GLN A 477 -13.35 -17.79 -11.93
C GLN A 477 -12.60 -17.48 -13.24
N THR A 478 -12.81 -16.29 -13.82
CA THR A 478 -12.12 -15.80 -15.04
C THR A 478 -10.74 -15.21 -14.74
N ASP A 479 -9.91 -15.04 -15.77
CA ASP A 479 -8.54 -14.51 -15.63
C ASP A 479 -8.45 -12.98 -15.63
N LEU A 480 -9.57 -12.28 -15.43
CA LEU A 480 -9.61 -10.81 -15.38
C LEU A 480 -8.66 -10.20 -14.35
N CYS A 481 -8.50 -10.85 -13.19
CA CYS A 481 -7.59 -10.39 -12.12
C CYS A 481 -6.10 -10.43 -12.50
N LEU A 482 -5.73 -11.16 -13.56
CA LEU A 482 -4.36 -11.32 -14.06
C LEU A 482 -4.12 -10.62 -15.41
N THR A 483 -5.19 -10.25 -16.12
CA THR A 483 -5.11 -9.65 -17.47
C THR A 483 -5.40 -8.15 -17.44
N HIS A 484 -6.31 -7.70 -16.58
CA HIS A 484 -6.82 -6.33 -16.55
C HIS A 484 -6.56 -5.63 -15.21
N PRO A 485 -6.39 -4.29 -15.22
CA PRO A 485 -6.34 -3.48 -14.01
C PRO A 485 -7.63 -3.59 -13.18
N PRO A 486 -7.55 -3.45 -11.84
CA PRO A 486 -8.72 -3.56 -10.95
C PRO A 486 -9.79 -2.49 -11.21
N SER A 487 -9.42 -1.32 -11.74
CA SER A 487 -10.38 -0.30 -12.15
C SER A 487 -11.19 -0.70 -13.38
N GLN A 488 -10.57 -1.37 -14.36
CA GLN A 488 -11.25 -1.88 -15.55
C GLN A 488 -12.15 -3.07 -15.21
N PHE A 489 -11.70 -3.96 -14.33
CA PHE A 489 -12.53 -5.03 -13.78
C PHE A 489 -13.75 -4.44 -13.06
N ALA A 490 -13.56 -3.50 -12.13
CA ALA A 490 -14.66 -2.85 -11.43
C ALA A 490 -15.65 -2.12 -12.37
N LEU A 491 -15.14 -1.47 -13.42
CA LEU A 491 -15.97 -0.80 -14.41
C LEU A 491 -16.81 -1.79 -15.23
N ALA A 492 -16.23 -2.93 -15.63
CA ALA A 492 -16.96 -3.98 -16.33
C ALA A 492 -18.09 -4.56 -15.46
N VAL A 493 -17.86 -4.73 -14.15
CA VAL A 493 -18.90 -5.14 -13.19
C VAL A 493 -20.00 -4.09 -13.08
N LEU A 494 -19.65 -2.80 -13.06
CA LEU A 494 -20.63 -1.73 -13.01
C LEU A 494 -21.50 -1.68 -14.27
N LEU A 495 -20.93 -1.92 -15.45
CA LEU A 495 -21.68 -2.02 -16.69
C LEU A 495 -22.65 -3.22 -16.67
N GLU A 496 -22.25 -4.34 -16.08
CA GLU A 496 -23.14 -5.50 -15.89
C GLU A 496 -24.30 -5.18 -14.93
N LEU A 497 -24.04 -4.42 -13.86
CA LEU A 497 -25.11 -3.87 -13.01
C LEU A 497 -26.02 -2.91 -13.79
N GLY A 498 -25.48 -2.12 -14.71
CA GLY A 498 -26.26 -1.26 -15.60
C GLY A 498 -27.18 -2.00 -16.57
N ARG A 499 -26.76 -3.19 -17.05
CA ARG A 499 -27.59 -4.06 -17.91
C ARG A 499 -28.78 -4.63 -17.15
N THR A 500 -28.57 -5.06 -15.91
CA THR A 500 -29.65 -5.57 -15.07
C THR A 500 -30.58 -4.46 -14.58
N ARG A 501 -30.07 -3.21 -14.47
CA ARG A 501 -30.83 -2.02 -14.08
C ARG A 501 -30.63 -0.85 -15.05
N PRO A 502 -31.36 -0.83 -16.19
CA PRO A 502 -31.25 0.23 -17.19
C PRO A 502 -31.53 1.63 -16.64
N GLU A 503 -32.32 1.73 -15.56
CA GLU A 503 -32.64 2.97 -14.82
C GLU A 503 -31.40 3.69 -14.28
N LEU A 504 -30.26 2.98 -14.17
CA LEU A 504 -29.02 3.54 -13.68
C LEU A 504 -28.32 4.47 -14.68
N GLU A 505 -28.65 4.39 -15.98
CA GLU A 505 -27.99 5.17 -17.05
C GLU A 505 -26.45 5.08 -16.99
N VAL A 506 -25.89 3.90 -16.63
CA VAL A 506 -24.45 3.71 -16.36
C VAL A 506 -23.58 4.09 -17.54
N GLU A 507 -23.96 3.76 -18.78
CA GLU A 507 -23.19 4.13 -19.97
C GLU A 507 -23.09 5.65 -20.14
N ALA A 508 -24.17 6.38 -19.85
CA ALA A 508 -24.16 7.84 -19.86
C ALA A 508 -23.25 8.39 -18.76
N PHE A 509 -23.29 7.80 -17.56
CA PHE A 509 -22.37 8.15 -16.47
C PHE A 509 -20.89 7.96 -16.87
N VAL A 510 -20.53 6.81 -17.44
CA VAL A 510 -19.14 6.55 -17.84
C VAL A 510 -18.70 7.51 -18.94
N ARG A 511 -19.57 7.79 -19.92
CA ARG A 511 -19.27 8.74 -20.99
C ARG A 511 -19.08 10.17 -20.47
N ASP A 512 -20.00 10.63 -19.62
CA ASP A 512 -20.11 12.04 -19.24
C ASP A 512 -19.17 12.39 -18.07
N GLU A 513 -19.11 11.56 -17.03
CA GLU A 513 -18.29 11.83 -15.82
C GLU A 513 -16.91 11.17 -15.87
N VAL A 514 -16.79 9.92 -16.33
CA VAL A 514 -15.50 9.19 -16.32
C VAL A 514 -14.61 9.61 -17.50
N CYS A 515 -15.19 9.82 -18.68
CA CYS A 515 -14.46 10.25 -19.89
C CYS A 515 -14.56 11.76 -20.17
N GLY A 516 -15.37 12.51 -19.40
CA GLY A 516 -15.50 13.96 -19.55
C GLY A 516 -16.11 14.41 -20.88
N CYS A 517 -16.92 13.57 -21.54
CA CYS A 517 -17.65 13.99 -22.73
C CYS A 517 -18.76 14.97 -22.33
N ALA A 518 -18.94 16.06 -23.08
CA ALA A 518 -20.05 16.98 -22.83
C ALA A 518 -21.40 16.23 -22.88
N PRO A 519 -22.31 16.46 -21.92
CA PRO A 519 -23.57 15.72 -21.84
C PRO A 519 -24.36 15.88 -23.13
N LEU A 520 -25.05 14.81 -23.57
CA LEU A 520 -25.99 14.85 -24.68
C LEU A 520 -26.90 16.07 -24.52
N LYS A 521 -26.83 17.01 -25.48
CA LYS A 521 -27.75 18.15 -25.54
C LYS A 521 -29.17 17.61 -25.52
N SER A 522 -29.99 18.18 -24.63
CA SER A 522 -31.44 18.00 -24.62
C SER A 522 -32.01 18.17 -26.03
N ASP A 523 -32.97 17.33 -26.38
CA ASP A 523 -33.82 17.44 -27.57
C ASP A 523 -34.34 18.89 -27.75
N GLU A 524 -33.64 19.68 -28.55
CA GLU A 524 -34.20 20.87 -29.21
C GLU A 524 -34.27 20.59 -30.71
N PRO A 525 -35.42 20.83 -31.37
CA PRO A 525 -35.57 20.55 -32.78
C PRO A 525 -34.64 21.44 -33.61
N CYS A 526 -34.00 20.80 -34.59
CA CYS A 526 -33.07 21.39 -35.56
C CYS A 526 -33.54 22.77 -36.04
N GLY A 527 -32.77 23.81 -35.67
CA GLY A 527 -33.06 25.21 -35.97
C GLY A 527 -31.78 25.97 -36.31
N ASP A 528 -31.57 26.09 -37.62
CA ASP A 528 -30.76 27.06 -38.36
C ASP A 528 -29.26 27.25 -38.05
N SER A 529 -28.48 26.96 -39.09
CA SER A 529 -27.08 27.29 -39.27
C SER A 529 -26.84 28.80 -39.24
N SER A 530 -25.98 29.28 -38.34
CA SER A 530 -24.87 30.23 -38.59
C SER A 530 -24.49 31.00 -37.32
N ARG A 531 -23.24 30.83 -36.88
CA ARG A 531 -22.32 31.88 -36.35
C ARG A 531 -21.29 31.30 -35.38
N GLY A 532 -20.02 31.64 -35.61
CA GLY A 532 -19.00 31.75 -34.58
C GLY A 532 -17.92 30.67 -34.63
N GLU A 533 -17.00 30.77 -35.59
CA GLU A 533 -15.63 30.31 -35.40
C GLU A 533 -14.96 31.24 -34.38
N GLU A 534 -14.72 30.81 -33.13
CA GLU A 534 -13.75 31.45 -32.26
C GLU A 534 -12.95 30.43 -31.45
N ASN A 535 -11.62 30.48 -31.68
CA ASN A 535 -10.49 30.15 -30.81
C ASN A 535 -10.36 28.74 -30.23
N GLN A 536 -9.66 27.88 -30.99
CA GLN A 536 -8.84 26.80 -30.43
C GLN A 536 -7.53 27.38 -29.87
N PRO A 537 -7.13 27.07 -28.62
CA PRO A 537 -5.75 27.23 -28.21
C PRO A 537 -4.93 26.05 -28.72
N SER A 538 -3.80 26.37 -29.31
CA SER A 538 -2.83 25.44 -29.88
C SER A 538 -1.87 24.88 -28.81
N VAL A 539 -1.72 23.54 -28.81
CA VAL A 539 -0.44 22.78 -28.69
C VAL A 539 -0.04 22.13 -27.33
N GLN A 540 0.21 20.81 -27.42
CA GLN A 540 1.13 19.91 -26.67
C GLN A 540 0.72 19.25 -25.33
N SER A 541 0.04 18.10 -25.44
CA SER A 541 0.41 16.82 -24.80
C SER A 541 -0.23 15.68 -25.61
N GLY A 542 0.38 14.49 -25.66
CA GLY A 542 -0.12 13.35 -26.44
C GLY A 542 -1.36 12.66 -25.83
N GLU A 543 -2.26 13.40 -25.20
CA GLU A 543 -3.43 12.84 -24.52
C GLU A 543 -4.62 12.71 -25.47
N PRO A 544 -5.27 11.53 -25.53
CA PRO A 544 -6.42 11.30 -26.40
C PRO A 544 -7.57 12.24 -26.04
N THR A 545 -8.32 12.71 -27.04
CA THR A 545 -9.51 13.56 -26.80
C THR A 545 -10.57 12.81 -25.97
N PRO A 546 -11.46 13.49 -25.22
CA PRO A 546 -12.53 12.85 -24.45
C PRO A 546 -13.37 11.83 -25.26
N GLN A 547 -13.69 12.13 -26.52
CA GLN A 547 -14.38 11.17 -27.40
C GLN A 547 -13.50 9.98 -27.79
N GLN A 548 -12.20 10.18 -28.01
CA GLN A 548 -11.26 9.08 -28.28
C GLN A 548 -11.05 8.22 -27.01
N GLN A 549 -11.02 8.83 -25.83
CA GLN A 549 -10.96 8.13 -24.55
C GLN A 549 -12.19 7.24 -24.34
N TRP A 550 -13.38 7.77 -24.59
CA TRP A 550 -14.62 6.99 -24.59
C TRP A 550 -14.58 5.84 -25.59
N SER A 551 -14.21 6.08 -26.85
CA SER A 551 -14.12 5.03 -27.86
C SER A 551 -13.16 3.91 -27.44
N ASN A 552 -11.97 4.26 -26.97
CA ASN A 552 -10.95 3.30 -26.53
C ASN A 552 -11.37 2.53 -25.28
N LEU A 553 -12.10 3.17 -24.36
CA LEU A 553 -12.60 2.53 -23.15
C LEU A 553 -13.76 1.60 -23.47
N SER A 554 -14.70 2.04 -24.32
CA SER A 554 -15.84 1.24 -24.78
C SER A 554 -15.38 -0.04 -25.46
N GLU A 555 -14.43 0.05 -26.40
CA GLU A 555 -13.87 -1.12 -27.09
C GLU A 555 -13.25 -2.12 -26.11
N LYS A 556 -12.51 -1.64 -25.09
CA LYS A 556 -11.94 -2.50 -24.04
C LYS A 556 -13.02 -3.14 -23.17
N MET A 557 -14.07 -2.40 -22.81
CA MET A 557 -15.16 -2.94 -22.00
C MET A 557 -16.00 -3.95 -22.77
N GLU A 558 -16.26 -3.72 -24.06
CA GLU A 558 -16.92 -4.66 -24.96
C GLU A 558 -16.10 -5.95 -25.09
N HIS A 559 -14.77 -5.86 -25.20
CA HIS A 559 -13.91 -7.04 -25.21
C HIS A 559 -14.00 -7.85 -23.90
N ILE A 560 -13.94 -7.19 -22.74
CA ILE A 560 -14.12 -7.86 -21.43
C ILE A 560 -15.50 -8.52 -21.35
N GLN A 561 -16.55 -7.85 -21.80
CA GLN A 561 -17.91 -8.38 -21.77
C GLN A 561 -18.09 -9.57 -22.72
N ALA A 562 -17.49 -9.54 -23.91
CA ALA A 562 -17.47 -10.67 -24.83
C ALA A 562 -16.77 -11.89 -24.20
N MET A 563 -15.59 -11.67 -23.59
CA MET A 563 -14.86 -12.71 -22.87
C MET A 563 -15.71 -13.34 -21.76
N ILE A 564 -16.47 -12.53 -21.01
CA ILE A 564 -17.33 -13.03 -19.92
C ILE A 564 -18.55 -13.76 -20.47
N ALA A 565 -19.16 -13.28 -21.56
CA ALA A 565 -20.33 -13.91 -22.17
C ALA A 565 -20.01 -15.29 -22.76
N GLU A 566 -18.80 -15.47 -23.29
CA GLU A 566 -18.31 -16.75 -23.80
C GLU A 566 -17.75 -17.67 -22.70
N PHE A 567 -17.56 -17.17 -21.48
CA PHE A 567 -16.97 -17.93 -20.39
C PHE A 567 -17.99 -18.86 -19.72
N GLU A 568 -17.67 -20.14 -19.69
CA GLU A 568 -18.46 -21.14 -18.96
C GLU A 568 -18.16 -21.06 -17.45
N PHE A 569 -19.11 -20.50 -16.69
CA PHE A 569 -19.05 -20.42 -15.24
C PHE A 569 -19.50 -21.72 -14.59
N LEU A 570 -18.79 -22.15 -13.55
CA LEU A 570 -19.25 -23.23 -12.69
C LEU A 570 -20.18 -22.66 -11.63
N GLU A 571 -21.40 -23.20 -11.56
CA GLU A 571 -22.42 -22.79 -10.58
C GLU A 571 -22.81 -23.91 -9.60
N ASP A 572 -22.67 -25.17 -10.02
CA ASP A 572 -23.11 -26.32 -9.22
C ASP A 572 -21.91 -27.11 -8.65
N LEU A 573 -21.87 -27.22 -7.32
CA LEU A 573 -20.86 -28.01 -6.59
C LEU A 573 -21.22 -29.50 -6.47
N SER A 574 -22.45 -29.89 -6.79
CA SER A 574 -22.97 -31.25 -6.59
C SER A 574 -22.42 -32.26 -7.59
N GLN A 575 -22.08 -31.81 -8.80
CA GLN A 575 -21.49 -32.65 -9.83
C GLN A 575 -19.98 -32.76 -9.58
N THR A 576 -19.48 -33.83 -8.96
CA THR A 576 -18.04 -34.13 -8.96
C THR A 576 -17.60 -34.42 -10.39
N GLY A 577 -16.80 -33.53 -10.97
CA GLY A 577 -16.31 -33.65 -12.34
C GLY A 577 -15.40 -34.86 -12.49
N GLU A 578 -15.37 -35.43 -13.70
CA GLU A 578 -14.51 -36.57 -14.04
C GLU A 578 -13.03 -36.23 -13.75
N GLU A 579 -12.66 -34.96 -13.89
CA GLU A 579 -11.32 -34.41 -13.65
C GLU A 579 -10.89 -34.57 -12.18
N GLU A 580 -11.81 -34.42 -11.21
CA GLU A 580 -11.48 -34.60 -9.78
C GLU A 580 -11.25 -36.09 -9.45
N ALA A 581 -11.95 -36.99 -10.12
CA ALA A 581 -11.72 -38.44 -10.01
C ALA A 581 -10.36 -38.83 -10.62
N VAL A 582 -9.98 -38.21 -11.74
CA VAL A 582 -8.65 -38.38 -12.35
C VAL A 582 -7.56 -37.81 -11.43
N LEU A 583 -7.77 -36.62 -10.86
CA LEU A 583 -6.82 -35.99 -9.93
C LEU A 583 -6.48 -36.89 -8.73
N LEU A 584 -7.47 -37.61 -8.20
CA LEU A 584 -7.25 -38.54 -7.09
C LEU A 584 -6.34 -39.72 -7.46
N GLN A 585 -6.30 -40.11 -8.73
CA GLN A 585 -5.50 -41.23 -9.23
C GLN A 585 -4.09 -40.81 -9.65
N CYS A 586 -3.90 -39.56 -10.07
CA CYS A 586 -2.62 -39.06 -10.58
C CYS A 586 -1.82 -38.18 -9.60
N ARG A 587 -2.18 -38.20 -8.31
CA ARG A 587 -1.49 -37.40 -7.28
C ARG A 587 0.00 -37.73 -7.22
N ASN A 588 0.82 -36.71 -7.05
CA ASN A 588 2.23 -36.90 -6.76
C ASN A 588 2.39 -37.50 -5.34
N PRO A 589 2.90 -38.74 -5.21
CA PRO A 589 3.08 -39.35 -3.90
C PRO A 589 4.05 -38.56 -3.03
N LEU A 590 5.06 -37.87 -3.60
CA LEU A 590 6.02 -37.09 -2.81
C LEU A 590 5.41 -35.93 -2.03
N TYR A 591 4.19 -35.50 -2.38
CA TYR A 591 3.49 -34.40 -1.73
C TYR A 591 2.20 -34.84 -1.03
N ASP A 592 1.88 -36.14 -1.03
CA ASP A 592 0.78 -36.70 -0.24
C ASP A 592 1.29 -37.11 1.15
N PRO A 593 0.85 -36.45 2.25
CA PRO A 593 1.29 -36.78 3.60
C PRO A 593 1.02 -38.23 4.04
N LEU A 594 0.12 -38.94 3.34
CA LEU A 594 -0.24 -40.32 3.62
C LEU A 594 0.59 -41.34 2.82
N SER A 595 1.45 -40.90 1.90
CA SER A 595 2.27 -41.80 1.08
C SER A 595 3.54 -42.25 1.82
N GLU A 596 4.05 -43.42 1.45
CA GLU A 596 5.32 -43.93 1.95
C GLU A 596 6.49 -43.07 1.44
N GLU A 597 6.39 -42.53 0.23
CA GLU A 597 7.40 -41.69 -0.40
C GLU A 597 7.57 -40.36 0.34
N TYR A 598 6.47 -39.72 0.77
CA TYR A 598 6.50 -38.53 1.60
C TYR A 598 7.12 -38.82 2.96
N ALA A 599 6.73 -39.93 3.60
CA ALA A 599 7.30 -40.34 4.88
C ALA A 599 8.82 -40.54 4.78
N ALA A 600 9.30 -41.21 3.74
CA ALA A 600 10.72 -41.41 3.47
C ALA A 600 11.46 -40.10 3.13
N ALA A 601 10.83 -39.17 2.42
CA ALA A 601 11.38 -37.84 2.16
C ALA A 601 11.50 -37.01 3.45
N LYS A 602 10.45 -37.01 4.29
CA LYS A 602 10.42 -36.33 5.59
C LYS A 602 11.47 -36.89 6.55
N GLU A 603 11.63 -38.21 6.61
CA GLU A 603 12.66 -38.84 7.44
C GLU A 603 14.08 -38.43 7.00
N ARG A 604 14.33 -38.38 5.69
CA ARG A 604 15.61 -37.89 5.14
C ARG A 604 15.85 -36.43 5.50
N ALA A 605 14.85 -35.56 5.37
CA ALA A 605 14.94 -34.16 5.74
C ALA A 605 15.21 -33.97 7.23
N ASN A 606 14.51 -34.72 8.09
CA ASN A 606 14.72 -34.68 9.54
C ASN A 606 16.15 -35.12 9.93
N LYS A 607 16.69 -36.17 9.28
CA LYS A 607 18.08 -36.61 9.48
C LYS A 607 19.09 -35.52 9.11
N LEU A 608 18.85 -34.81 8.01
CA LEU A 608 19.68 -33.67 7.58
C LEU A 608 19.60 -32.50 8.56
N MET A 609 18.41 -32.16 9.07
CA MET A 609 18.25 -31.11 10.08
C MET A 609 18.95 -31.46 11.39
N SER A 610 18.84 -32.71 11.85
CA SER A 610 19.55 -33.18 13.06
C SER A 610 21.08 -33.23 12.92
N PHE A 611 21.60 -33.10 11.69
CA PHE A 611 23.03 -32.98 11.44
C PHE A 611 23.50 -31.50 11.43
N ILE A 612 22.57 -30.56 11.23
CA ILE A 612 22.82 -29.11 11.21
C ILE A 612 22.66 -28.50 12.60
N GLU A 613 21.73 -29.02 13.41
CA GLU A 613 21.62 -28.76 14.86
C GLU A 613 22.77 -29.40 15.65
#